data_AF-A0A926JNZ6-F1
#
_entry.id   AF-A0A926JNZ6-F1
#
_cell.length_a   1.000
_cell.length_b   1.000
_cell.length_c   1.000
_cell.angle_alpha   90.00
_cell.angle_beta   90.00
_cell.angle_gamma   90.00
#
_symmetry.space_group_name_H-M   'P 1'
#
loop_
_entity.id
_entity.type
_entity.pdbx_description
1 polymer ?
#
loop_
_entity_poly.entity_id
_entity_poly.type
_entity_poly.pdbx_seq_one_letter_code
_entity_poly.pdbx_strand_id
1 'polypeptide(L)'
;MKSLIPVLIPLVVFGTIFGIFYLYYTTRNRERMALIEKGADADIFFSKNQKTAPVWKILILNLSLLLIGIGLGLFAGNLVELYGMKSEVAYPACILIMGGLGLFLGFHMSKKLD
;
A
#
# COMPACT_ATOMS: atom_id res chain seq x y z
N MET A 1 4.59 41.77 8.35
CA MET A 1 4.21 40.89 7.21
C MET A 1 4.88 39.51 7.20
N LYS A 2 6.02 39.26 7.86
CA LYS A 2 6.70 37.94 7.83
C LYS A 2 6.12 36.87 8.78
N SER A 3 5.20 37.21 9.69
CA SER A 3 4.62 36.29 10.69
C SER A 3 3.37 35.53 10.24
N LEU A 4 2.76 35.92 9.11
CA LEU A 4 1.51 35.29 8.62
C LEU A 4 1.75 34.09 7.70
N ILE A 5 2.90 34.07 7.01
CA ILE A 5 3.32 32.99 6.11
C ILE A 5 3.38 31.61 6.81
N PRO A 6 3.97 31.46 8.02
CA PRO A 6 4.04 30.15 8.69
C PRO A 6 2.68 29.61 9.17
N VAL A 7 1.64 30.44 9.27
CA VAL A 7 0.28 30.02 9.65
C VAL A 7 -0.56 29.65 8.42
N LEU A 8 -0.33 30.33 7.29
CA LEU A 8 -1.07 30.09 6.05
C LEU A 8 -0.76 28.72 5.43
N ILE A 9 0.50 28.28 5.51
CA ILE A 9 0.96 27.00 4.96
C ILE A 9 0.20 25.79 5.58
N PRO A 10 0.16 25.60 6.90
CA PRO A 10 -0.57 24.49 7.49
C PRO A 10 -2.08 24.61 7.23
N LEU A 11 -2.65 25.81 7.22
CA LEU A 11 -4.07 26.01 6.95
C LEU A 11 -4.48 25.48 5.56
N VAL A 12 -3.67 25.74 4.53
CA VAL A 12 -3.94 25.24 3.17
C VAL A 12 -3.70 23.73 3.08
N VAL A 13 -2.67 23.19 3.75
CA VAL A 13 -2.39 21.74 3.75
C VAL A 13 -3.52 20.98 4.46
N PHE A 14 -3.93 21.41 5.65
CA PHE A 14 -5.05 20.77 6.37
C PHE A 14 -6.38 21.00 5.66
N GLY A 15 -6.61 22.18 5.07
CA GLY A 15 -7.80 22.49 4.31
C GLY A 15 -7.95 21.65 3.04
N THR A 16 -6.86 21.40 2.31
CA THR A 16 -6.87 20.55 1.12
C THR A 16 -7.09 19.08 1.46
N ILE A 17 -6.42 18.57 2.49
CA ILE A 17 -6.65 17.20 2.99
C ILE A 17 -8.12 17.04 3.41
N PHE A 18 -8.64 17.96 4.22
CA PHE A 18 -10.03 17.94 4.64
C PHE A 18 -10.99 18.03 3.45
N GLY A 19 -10.70 18.89 2.47
CA GLY A 19 -11.49 19.02 1.23
C GLY A 19 -11.54 17.73 0.41
N ILE A 20 -10.41 17.02 0.27
CA ILE A 20 -10.35 15.73 -0.43
C ILE A 20 -11.19 14.67 0.30
N PHE A 21 -11.06 14.56 1.62
CA PHE A 21 -11.86 13.62 2.41
C PHE A 21 -13.36 13.96 2.37
N TYR A 22 -13.72 15.24 2.52
CA TYR A 22 -15.10 15.70 2.43
C TYR A 22 -15.71 15.37 1.06
N LEU A 23 -14.97 15.63 -0.02
CA LEU A 23 -15.39 15.28 -1.38
C LEU A 23 -15.54 13.77 -1.55
N TYR A 24 -14.60 12.96 -1.04
CA TYR A 24 -14.67 11.51 -1.14
C TYR A 24 -15.88 10.91 -0.39
N TYR A 25 -16.19 11.42 0.80
CA TYR A 25 -17.36 10.96 1.56
C TYR A 25 -18.68 11.44 0.94
N THR A 26 -18.73 12.68 0.43
CA THR A 26 -19.97 13.23 -0.17
C THR A 26 -20.26 12.60 -1.53
N THR A 27 -19.25 12.29 -2.36
CA THR A 27 -19.47 11.61 -3.65
C THR A 27 -20.09 10.23 -3.47
N ARG A 28 -19.61 9.44 -2.49
CA ARG A 28 -20.15 8.11 -2.20
C ARG A 28 -21.62 8.12 -1.78
N ASN A 29 -22.05 9.16 -1.05
CA ASN A 29 -23.43 9.27 -0.57
C ASN A 29 -24.38 9.77 -1.68
N ARG A 30 -23.88 10.64 -2.56
CA ARG A 30 -24.63 11.12 -3.73
C ARG A 30 -24.81 10.05 -4.80
N GLU A 31 -23.81 9.17 -5.00
CA GLU A 31 -23.93 8.01 -5.89
C GLU A 31 -25.05 7.06 -5.43
N ARG A 32 -25.15 6.77 -4.12
CA ARG A 32 -26.20 5.89 -3.58
C ARG A 32 -27.60 6.49 -3.67
N MET A 33 -27.74 7.80 -3.44
CA MET A 33 -29.02 8.50 -3.57
C MET A 33 -29.48 8.61 -5.03
N ALA A 34 -28.57 8.87 -5.97
CA ALA A 34 -28.89 8.92 -7.40
C ALA A 34 -29.33 7.55 -7.95
N LEU A 35 -28.84 6.44 -7.39
CA LEU A 35 -29.28 5.09 -7.73
C LEU A 35 -30.69 4.78 -7.17
N ILE A 36 -31.05 5.33 -6.02
CA ILE A 36 -32.40 5.20 -5.43
C ILE A 36 -33.42 6.07 -6.20
N GLU A 37 -33.04 7.29 -6.58
CA GLU A 37 -33.89 8.23 -7.31
C GLU A 37 -34.16 7.84 -8.77
N LYS A 38 -33.27 7.05 -9.39
CA LYS A 38 -33.43 6.61 -10.78
C LYS A 38 -34.26 5.34 -10.97
N GLY A 39 -34.70 4.67 -9.90
CA GLY A 39 -35.65 3.55 -9.98
C GLY A 39 -35.28 2.41 -10.93
N ALA A 40 -34.00 2.30 -11.32
CA ALA A 40 -33.50 1.35 -12.30
C ALA A 40 -32.76 0.23 -11.56
N ASP A 41 -33.41 -0.92 -11.47
CA ASP A 41 -32.89 -2.23 -11.08
C ASP A 41 -31.65 -2.22 -10.17
N ALA A 42 -31.92 -2.29 -8.87
CA ALA A 42 -30.92 -2.67 -7.89
C ALA A 42 -30.27 -4.03 -8.24
N ASP A 43 -30.93 -4.90 -9.02
CA ASP A 43 -30.42 -6.23 -9.37
C ASP A 43 -29.33 -6.27 -10.46
N ILE A 44 -29.21 -5.25 -11.33
CA ILE A 44 -28.18 -5.28 -12.40
C ILE A 44 -26.80 -4.87 -11.85
N PHE A 45 -26.73 -4.15 -10.73
CA PHE A 45 -25.46 -3.77 -10.09
C PHE A 45 -24.96 -4.76 -9.04
N PHE A 46 -25.79 -5.67 -8.52
CA PHE A 46 -25.32 -6.73 -7.60
C PHE A 46 -24.73 -7.96 -8.31
N SER A 47 -24.78 -8.02 -9.65
CA SER A 47 -24.26 -9.15 -10.44
C SER A 47 -22.73 -9.21 -10.59
N LYS A 48 -21.98 -8.31 -9.97
CA LYS A 48 -20.52 -8.45 -9.90
C LYS A 48 -20.04 -8.36 -8.46
N ASN A 49 -20.22 -9.48 -7.77
CA ASN A 49 -19.17 -10.06 -6.93
C ASN A 49 -17.85 -10.16 -7.73
N GLN A 50 -17.25 -9.01 -8.08
CA GLN A 50 -15.84 -8.95 -8.42
C GLN A 50 -15.16 -9.24 -7.10
N LYS A 51 -14.86 -10.52 -6.89
CA LYS A 51 -13.92 -11.00 -5.88
C LYS A 51 -12.50 -10.51 -6.21
N THR A 52 -12.33 -9.25 -6.61
CA THR A 52 -11.03 -8.60 -6.55
C THR A 52 -10.64 -8.67 -5.09
N ALA A 53 -9.61 -9.45 -4.78
CA ALA A 53 -9.12 -9.53 -3.42
C ALA A 53 -8.91 -8.10 -2.93
N PRO A 54 -9.41 -7.76 -1.73
CA PRO A 54 -9.34 -6.38 -1.26
C PRO A 54 -7.89 -5.92 -1.33
N VAL A 55 -7.62 -4.80 -2.00
CA VAL A 55 -6.26 -4.25 -2.26
C VAL A 55 -5.39 -4.26 -0.99
N TRP A 56 -6.03 -4.08 0.18
CA TRP A 56 -5.43 -4.23 1.49
C TRP A 56 -4.76 -5.59 1.76
N LYS A 57 -5.35 -6.71 1.35
CA LYS A 57 -4.75 -8.05 1.49
C LYS A 57 -3.49 -8.20 0.63
N ILE A 58 -3.51 -7.66 -0.59
CA ILE A 58 -2.33 -7.64 -1.48
C ILE A 58 -1.19 -6.85 -0.84
N LEU A 59 -1.50 -5.68 -0.26
CA LEU A 59 -0.52 -4.85 0.43
C LEU A 59 0.05 -5.53 1.67
N ILE A 60 -0.80 -6.12 2.52
CA ILE A 60 -0.35 -6.88 3.71
C ILE A 60 0.55 -8.05 3.31
N LEU A 61 0.21 -8.78 2.25
CA LEU A 61 0.95 -9.97 1.82
C LEU A 61 2.36 -9.61 1.33
N ASN A 62 2.47 -8.60 0.45
CA ASN A 62 3.75 -8.13 -0.05
C ASN A 62 4.62 -7.53 1.06
N LEU A 63 4.03 -6.74 1.96
CA LEU A 63 4.74 -6.12 3.07
C LEU A 63 5.28 -7.18 4.05
N SER A 64 4.49 -8.22 4.32
CA SER A 64 4.90 -9.34 5.18
C SER A 64 6.08 -10.10 4.58
N LEU A 65 6.03 -10.44 3.29
CA LEU A 65 7.14 -11.14 2.64
C LEU A 65 8.41 -10.28 2.51
N LEU A 66 8.26 -8.96 2.33
CA LEU A 66 9.41 -8.04 2.33
C LEU A 66 10.11 -8.05 3.71
N LEU A 67 9.34 -7.96 4.80
CA LEU A 67 9.88 -8.03 6.17
C LEU A 67 10.58 -9.36 6.44
N ILE A 68 10.00 -10.48 6.00
CA ILE A 68 10.62 -11.81 6.10
C ILE A 68 11.92 -11.86 5.29
N GLY A 69 11.90 -11.34 4.05
CA GLY A 69 13.08 -11.28 3.19
C GLY A 69 14.21 -10.45 3.78
N ILE A 70 13.91 -9.30 4.38
CA ILE A 70 14.91 -8.48 5.07
C ILE A 70 15.50 -9.23 6.27
N GLY A 71 14.67 -9.90 7.08
CA GLY A 71 15.13 -10.70 8.22
C GLY A 71 16.06 -11.84 7.81
N LEU A 72 15.68 -12.59 6.78
CA LEU A 72 16.54 -13.64 6.19
C LEU A 72 17.81 -13.07 5.56
N GLY A 73 17.72 -11.90 4.95
CA GLY A 73 18.86 -11.19 4.37
C GLY A 73 19.89 -10.76 5.42
N LEU A 74 19.45 -10.29 6.59
CA LEU A 74 20.36 -10.00 7.72
C LEU A 74 21.07 -11.26 8.22
N PHE A 75 20.33 -12.37 8.39
CA PHE A 75 20.90 -13.64 8.83
C PHE A 75 21.91 -14.19 7.81
N ALA A 76 21.57 -14.17 6.53
CA ALA A 76 22.47 -14.57 5.45
C ALA A 76 23.70 -13.65 5.34
N GLY A 77 23.52 -12.34 5.50
CA GLY A 77 24.61 -11.35 5.50
C GLY A 77 25.63 -11.62 6.60
N ASN A 78 25.16 -11.98 7.81
CA ASN A 78 26.03 -12.37 8.91
C ASN A 78 26.82 -13.66 8.62
N LEU A 79 26.16 -14.66 8.01
CA LEU A 79 26.84 -15.88 7.57
C LEU A 79 27.97 -15.57 6.58
N VAL A 80 27.67 -14.73 5.59
CA VAL A 80 28.60 -14.36 4.51
C VAL A 80 29.77 -13.51 5.02
N GLU A 81 29.53 -12.64 6.01
CA GLU A 81 30.58 -11.93 6.73
C GLU A 81 31.53 -12.90 7.44
N LEU A 82 31.01 -13.97 8.04
CA LEU A 82 31.82 -15.01 8.70
C LEU A 82 32.77 -15.73 7.73
N TYR A 83 32.41 -15.83 6.45
CA TYR A 83 33.25 -16.40 5.39
C TYR A 83 34.30 -15.41 4.84
N GLY A 84 34.43 -14.22 5.43
CA GLY A 84 35.48 -13.25 5.10
C GLY A 84 35.08 -12.18 4.09
N MET A 85 33.78 -12.04 3.79
CA MET A 85 33.29 -10.95 2.95
C MET A 85 33.14 -9.65 3.76
N LYS A 86 33.46 -8.50 3.15
CA LYS A 86 33.33 -7.20 3.81
C LYS A 86 31.88 -6.91 4.18
N SER A 87 31.65 -6.52 5.44
CA SER A 87 30.32 -6.22 6.01
C SER A 87 29.58 -5.15 5.20
N GLU A 88 30.32 -4.15 4.70
CA GLU A 88 29.81 -3.06 3.85
C GLU A 88 29.12 -3.54 2.57
N VAL A 89 29.47 -4.74 2.09
CA VAL A 89 28.89 -5.33 0.89
C VAL A 89 27.95 -6.48 1.26
N ALA A 90 28.31 -7.29 2.26
CA ALA A 90 27.57 -8.50 2.63
C ALA A 90 26.13 -8.19 3.07
N TYR A 91 25.95 -7.26 4.01
CA TYR A 91 24.62 -6.90 4.51
C TYR A 91 23.71 -6.30 3.42
N PRO A 92 24.09 -5.22 2.71
CA PRO A 92 23.21 -4.65 1.69
C PRO A 92 22.94 -5.61 0.53
N ALA A 93 23.92 -6.44 0.11
CA ALA A 93 23.70 -7.45 -0.92
C ALA A 93 22.67 -8.50 -0.48
N CYS A 94 22.85 -9.10 0.69
CA CYS A 94 21.94 -10.14 1.17
C CYS A 94 20.53 -9.61 1.46
N ILE A 95 20.41 -8.39 2.01
CA ILE A 95 19.11 -7.76 2.27
C ILE A 95 18.37 -7.45 0.96
N LEU A 96 19.04 -6.89 -0.05
CA LEU A 96 18.41 -6.57 -1.33
C LEU A 96 18.01 -7.84 -2.09
N ILE A 97 18.84 -8.88 -2.06
CA ILE A 97 18.54 -10.16 -2.71
C ILE A 97 17.35 -10.84 -2.03
N MET A 98 17.39 -11.02 -0.70
CA MET A 98 16.33 -11.74 0.02
C MET A 98 15.04 -10.91 0.12
N GLY A 99 15.14 -9.60 0.32
CA GLY A 99 14.00 -8.68 0.27
C GLY A 99 13.33 -8.65 -1.11
N GLY A 100 14.14 -8.62 -2.18
CA GLY A 100 13.66 -8.69 -3.56
C GLY A 100 12.97 -10.02 -3.88
N LEU A 101 13.56 -11.15 -3.46
CA LEU A 101 12.95 -12.48 -3.59
C LEU A 101 11.63 -12.59 -2.83
N GLY A 102 11.57 -12.06 -1.61
CA GLY A 102 10.35 -11.98 -0.83
C GLY A 102 9.25 -11.20 -1.58
N LEU A 103 9.57 -10.01 -2.08
CA LEU A 103 8.58 -9.21 -2.81
C LEU A 103 8.14 -9.87 -4.13
N PHE A 104 9.07 -10.54 -4.84
CA PHE A 104 8.76 -11.27 -6.07
C PHE A 104 7.78 -12.42 -5.83
N LEU A 105 8.01 -13.22 -4.78
CA LEU A 105 7.10 -14.27 -4.36
C LEU A 105 5.74 -13.69 -3.91
N GLY A 106 5.77 -12.57 -3.20
CA GLY A 106 4.55 -11.86 -2.75
C GLY A 106 3.68 -11.42 -3.92
N PHE A 107 4.31 -10.87 -4.97
CA PHE A 107 3.63 -10.48 -6.19
C PHE A 107 3.02 -11.68 -6.92
N HIS A 108 3.77 -12.78 -7.01
CA HIS A 108 3.28 -13.99 -7.68
C HIS A 108 2.13 -14.67 -6.91
N MET A 109 2.18 -14.67 -5.57
CA MET A 109 1.10 -15.16 -4.72
C MET A 109 -0.12 -14.25 -4.78
N SER A 110 0.08 -12.92 -4.80
CA SER A 110 -1.00 -11.96 -4.96
C SER A 110 -1.76 -12.17 -6.27
N LYS A 111 -1.07 -12.52 -7.36
CA LYS A 111 -1.68 -12.79 -8.67
C LYS A 111 -2.56 -14.04 -8.69
N LYS A 112 -2.44 -14.95 -7.70
CA LYS A 112 -3.33 -16.11 -7.52
C LYS A 112 -4.55 -15.79 -6.66
N LEU A 113 -4.59 -14.62 -6.02
CA LEU A 113 -5.66 -14.19 -5.15
C LEU A 113 -6.73 -13.37 -5.89
N ASP A 114 -6.38 -12.83 -7.06
CA ASP A 114 -7.30 -12.33 -8.10
C ASP A 114 -7.83 -13.49 -8.96
#